data_AF-G0V3G8-F1
#
_entry.id   AF-G0V3G8-F1
#
_cell.length_a   1.000
_cell.length_b   1.000
_cell.length_c   1.000
_cell.angle_alpha   90.00
_cell.angle_beta   90.00
_cell.angle_gamma   90.00
#
_symmetry.space_group_name_H-M   'P 1'
#
loop_
_entity.id
_entity.type
_entity.pdbx_description
1 polymer ?
#
loop_
_entity_poly.entity_id
_entity_poly.type
_entity_poly.pdbx_seq_one_letter_code
_entity_poly.pdbx_strand_id
1 'polypeptide(L)'
;MNNTQKSEIIVDDSGIIEFINLFSVRDGDLREKIEKLFNTSSYQRLVELGGPNIGIYKKDLWIETFKNTIENSENIVDNIFMRNITKTIRYAFDNLDKIEKLNNYLKNIINTKDFLKIAKQFVPKEIEIDKIRINMVIFMPNAFGINDDMIVDLFLLGNANKDYINGILAHELHHMLRSKVAIEFLVEEKYSDIAQALYWLESEGIADLCNFEATKNLYEEYGYAEKGKMEYILNNINEYLKKFNNLMFSKSMNNSKDEELIDFLSSNSAFHPIGYYMANKINQILGTEILIQCVGNPVKFITTYQQAAELDGDNSFILDIELIENLSFKFYFTDDLDLVPKNFPKQVIKLNFEAILPWLLEE
;
A
#
# COMPACT_ATOMS: atom_id res chain seq x y z
N MET A 1 -4.86 -35.12 -5.68
CA MET A 1 -4.71 -34.54 -7.02
C MET A 1 -4.82 -33.04 -6.86
N ASN A 2 -3.71 -32.31 -6.93
CA ASN A 2 -3.73 -30.86 -6.69
C ASN A 2 -4.12 -30.19 -8.00
N ASN A 3 -5.39 -29.81 -8.10
CA ASN A 3 -5.87 -28.97 -9.18
C ASN A 3 -5.47 -27.53 -8.83
N THR A 4 -4.22 -27.15 -9.12
CA THR A 4 -3.75 -25.78 -8.90
C THR A 4 -4.51 -24.84 -9.85
N GLN A 5 -5.55 -24.21 -9.32
CA GLN A 5 -6.29 -23.14 -9.97
C GLN A 5 -5.27 -22.05 -10.33
N LYS A 6 -4.95 -21.95 -11.62
CA LYS A 6 -3.95 -20.98 -12.09
C LYS A 6 -4.59 -19.60 -12.07
N SER A 7 -4.19 -18.77 -11.12
CA SER A 7 -4.59 -17.36 -11.03
C SER A 7 -4.54 -16.70 -12.42
N GLU A 8 -5.71 -16.28 -12.91
CA GLU A 8 -5.84 -15.47 -14.11
C GLU A 8 -5.16 -14.13 -13.82
N ILE A 9 -4.26 -13.70 -14.72
CA ILE A 9 -3.68 -12.35 -14.64
C ILE A 9 -4.12 -11.64 -15.90
N ILE A 10 -4.90 -10.58 -15.72
CA ILE A 10 -5.29 -9.67 -16.79
C ILE A 10 -4.46 -8.41 -16.64
N VAL A 11 -3.63 -8.11 -17.62
CA VAL A 11 -2.97 -6.80 -17.71
C VAL A 11 -3.83 -5.92 -18.61
N ASP A 12 -4.44 -4.90 -18.03
CA ASP A 12 -5.22 -3.89 -18.73
C ASP A 12 -4.36 -2.65 -18.97
N ASP A 13 -3.83 -2.53 -20.19
CA ASP A 13 -3.10 -1.38 -20.68
C ASP A 13 -3.93 -0.50 -21.63
N SER A 14 -5.26 -0.59 -21.59
CA SER A 14 -6.15 0.21 -22.44
C SER A 14 -5.89 1.71 -22.32
N GLY A 15 -5.67 2.21 -21.11
CA GLY A 15 -5.26 3.60 -20.86
C GLY A 15 -3.92 3.98 -21.48
N ILE A 16 -2.94 3.09 -21.49
CA ILE A 16 -1.61 3.36 -22.07
C ILE A 16 -1.70 3.44 -23.60
N ILE A 17 -2.42 2.51 -24.22
CA ILE A 17 -2.65 2.48 -25.66
C ILE A 17 -3.38 3.76 -26.10
N GLU A 18 -4.43 4.15 -25.38
CA GLU A 18 -5.20 5.35 -25.71
C GLU A 18 -4.41 6.64 -25.46
N PHE A 19 -3.57 6.70 -24.43
CA PHE A 19 -2.65 7.83 -24.21
C PHE A 19 -1.74 8.05 -25.43
N ILE A 20 -1.11 6.99 -25.95
CA ILE A 20 -0.28 7.06 -27.16
C ILE A 20 -1.11 7.53 -28.36
N ASN A 21 -2.28 6.93 -28.59
CA ASN A 21 -3.16 7.28 -29.70
C ASN A 21 -3.53 8.77 -29.71
N LEU A 22 -4.02 9.28 -28.57
CA LEU A 22 -4.54 10.64 -28.44
C LEU A 22 -3.45 11.72 -28.53
N PHE A 23 -2.26 11.45 -28.00
CA PHE A 23 -1.19 12.45 -27.87
C PHE A 23 -0.09 12.36 -28.93
N SER A 24 -0.03 11.27 -29.71
CA SER A 24 0.86 11.15 -30.88
C SER A 24 0.60 12.23 -31.96
N VAL A 25 -0.64 12.73 -32.05
CA VAL A 25 -1.03 13.85 -32.93
C VAL A 25 -1.37 15.05 -32.07
N ARG A 26 -0.76 16.22 -32.33
CA ARG A 26 -0.95 17.43 -31.49
C ARG A 26 -2.25 18.19 -31.76
N ASP A 27 -2.99 17.87 -32.82
CA ASP A 27 -4.25 18.54 -33.20
C ASP A 27 -5.47 18.03 -32.40
N GLY A 28 -6.50 18.86 -32.26
CA GLY A 28 -7.77 18.54 -31.59
C GLY A 28 -7.92 19.16 -30.19
N ASP A 29 -9.11 19.08 -29.62
CA ASP A 29 -9.37 19.57 -28.26
C ASP A 29 -8.70 18.67 -27.22
N LEU A 30 -7.80 19.27 -26.42
CA LEU A 30 -7.09 18.60 -25.34
C LEU A 30 -8.06 18.06 -24.28
N ARG A 31 -9.16 18.77 -23.99
CA ARG A 31 -10.16 18.31 -23.03
C ARG A 31 -10.85 17.04 -23.53
N GLU A 32 -11.34 17.05 -24.77
CA GLU A 32 -11.99 15.89 -25.40
C GLU A 32 -11.06 14.66 -25.42
N LYS A 33 -9.76 14.86 -25.65
CA LYS A 33 -8.75 13.78 -25.56
C LYS A 33 -8.67 13.22 -24.14
N ILE A 34 -8.48 14.07 -23.13
CA ILE A 34 -8.37 13.62 -21.74
C ILE A 34 -9.67 12.94 -21.29
N GLU A 35 -10.83 13.43 -21.71
CA GLU A 35 -12.12 12.79 -21.44
C GLU A 35 -12.23 11.37 -22.03
N LYS A 36 -11.68 11.13 -23.23
CA LYS A 36 -11.54 9.81 -23.86
C LYS A 36 -10.57 8.90 -23.12
N LEU A 37 -9.40 9.42 -22.71
CA LEU A 37 -8.43 8.68 -21.89
C LEU A 37 -9.11 8.17 -20.60
N PHE A 38 -9.82 9.04 -19.89
CA PHE A 38 -10.57 8.69 -18.68
C PHE A 38 -11.87 7.91 -18.92
N ASN A 39 -12.20 7.55 -20.17
CA ASN A 39 -13.21 6.55 -20.51
C ASN A 39 -12.61 5.15 -20.75
N THR A 40 -11.28 5.00 -20.78
CA THR A 40 -10.63 3.68 -20.83
C THR A 40 -10.80 2.93 -19.51
N SER A 41 -10.74 1.61 -19.57
CA SER A 41 -11.08 0.80 -18.40
C SER A 41 -10.03 0.90 -17.29
N SER A 42 -8.73 1.01 -17.62
CA SER A 42 -7.69 1.18 -16.59
C SER A 42 -7.77 2.54 -15.88
N TYR A 43 -8.11 3.63 -16.59
CA TYR A 43 -8.33 4.94 -15.96
C TYR A 43 -9.64 5.03 -15.17
N GLN A 44 -10.70 4.32 -15.57
CA GLN A 44 -11.91 4.20 -14.75
C GLN A 44 -11.56 3.57 -13.38
N ARG A 45 -10.77 2.49 -13.37
CA ARG A 45 -10.28 1.89 -12.10
C ARG A 45 -9.39 2.84 -11.30
N LEU A 46 -8.53 3.65 -11.94
CA LEU A 46 -7.76 4.69 -11.24
C LEU A 46 -8.65 5.72 -10.54
N VAL A 47 -9.71 6.21 -11.20
CA VAL A 47 -10.65 7.17 -10.59
C VAL A 47 -11.42 6.53 -9.44
N GLU A 48 -11.93 5.31 -9.63
CA GLU A 48 -12.74 4.59 -8.65
C GLU A 48 -11.96 4.15 -7.40
N LEU A 49 -10.69 3.75 -7.57
CA LEU A 49 -9.89 3.11 -6.52
C LEU A 49 -8.77 4.00 -5.97
N GLY A 50 -8.12 4.77 -6.85
CA GLY A 50 -7.01 5.65 -6.48
C GLY A 50 -7.43 7.06 -6.09
N GLY A 51 -8.46 7.58 -6.76
CA GLY A 51 -8.98 8.94 -6.54
C GLY A 51 -9.21 9.30 -5.07
N PRO A 52 -9.94 8.49 -4.28
CA PRO A 52 -10.17 8.76 -2.85
C PRO A 52 -8.88 8.88 -2.03
N ASN A 53 -7.91 7.98 -2.26
CA ASN A 53 -6.65 7.90 -1.51
C ASN A 53 -5.72 9.11 -1.70
N ILE A 54 -6.04 10.03 -2.62
CA ILE A 54 -5.22 11.22 -2.91
C ILE A 54 -6.07 12.51 -3.02
N GLY A 55 -7.34 12.47 -2.61
CA GLY A 55 -8.25 13.62 -2.66
C GLY A 55 -8.82 13.96 -4.06
N ILE A 56 -8.60 13.14 -5.09
CA ILE A 56 -9.12 13.35 -6.46
C ILE A 56 -10.31 12.42 -6.73
N TYR A 57 -11.38 12.63 -5.97
CA TYR A 57 -12.57 11.77 -5.87
C TYR A 57 -13.54 11.84 -7.08
N LYS A 58 -13.28 12.68 -8.08
CA LYS A 58 -14.14 12.87 -9.27
C LYS A 58 -13.33 12.82 -10.56
N LYS A 59 -13.90 12.19 -11.60
CA LYS A 59 -13.34 12.15 -12.97
C LYS A 59 -12.99 13.56 -13.49
N ASP A 60 -13.84 14.55 -13.25
CA ASP A 60 -13.61 15.91 -13.73
C ASP A 60 -12.38 16.57 -13.09
N LEU A 61 -12.09 16.30 -11.82
CA LEU A 61 -10.89 16.81 -11.15
C LEU A 61 -9.61 16.20 -11.74
N TRP A 62 -9.66 14.93 -12.13
CA TRP A 62 -8.59 14.29 -12.88
C TRP A 62 -8.41 14.90 -14.28
N ILE A 63 -9.50 15.17 -14.99
CA ILE A 63 -9.46 15.81 -16.31
C ILE A 63 -8.81 17.20 -16.22
N GLU A 64 -9.25 18.03 -15.27
CA GLU A 64 -8.63 19.35 -15.04
C GLU A 64 -7.15 19.23 -14.64
N THR A 65 -6.79 18.25 -13.81
CA THR A 65 -5.40 18.02 -13.40
C THR A 65 -4.50 17.70 -14.59
N PHE A 66 -4.92 16.77 -15.45
CA PHE A 66 -4.17 16.40 -16.66
C PHE A 66 -4.07 17.58 -17.62
N LYS A 67 -5.18 18.30 -17.84
CA LYS A 67 -5.24 19.45 -18.73
C LYS A 67 -4.30 20.56 -18.26
N ASN A 68 -4.42 20.97 -17.00
CA ASN A 68 -3.58 22.01 -16.41
C ASN A 68 -2.10 21.64 -16.41
N THR A 69 -1.77 20.35 -16.23
CA THR A 69 -0.40 19.83 -16.27
C THR A 69 0.24 19.91 -17.66
N ILE A 70 -0.55 19.67 -18.71
CA ILE A 70 -0.12 19.69 -20.12
C ILE A 70 -0.08 21.13 -20.67
N GLU A 71 -1.03 21.99 -20.27
CA GLU A 71 -1.11 23.38 -20.74
C GLU A 71 -0.14 24.33 -20.02
N ASN A 72 0.05 24.19 -18.71
CA ASN A 72 0.85 25.13 -17.90
C ASN A 72 2.19 24.50 -17.51
N SER A 73 3.30 25.19 -17.79
CA SER A 73 4.66 24.71 -17.52
C SER A 73 5.17 24.97 -16.09
N GLU A 74 4.61 25.94 -15.36
CA GLU A 74 5.28 26.55 -14.19
C GLU A 74 4.60 26.40 -12.82
N ASN A 75 3.50 25.66 -12.71
CA ASN A 75 2.89 25.44 -11.38
C ASN A 75 3.79 24.61 -10.47
N ILE A 76 4.48 25.28 -9.54
CA ILE A 76 5.00 24.67 -8.32
C ILE A 76 3.79 24.27 -7.50
N VAL A 77 3.66 22.97 -7.19
CA VAL A 77 2.60 22.48 -6.32
C VAL A 77 3.24 21.96 -5.04
N ASP A 78 2.84 22.52 -3.90
CA ASP A 78 3.43 22.21 -2.60
C ASP A 78 3.08 20.79 -2.12
N ASN A 79 1.92 20.26 -2.54
CA ASN A 79 1.51 18.88 -2.28
C ASN A 79 2.35 17.88 -3.11
N ILE A 80 2.99 16.93 -2.41
CA ILE A 80 3.85 15.89 -3.01
C ILE A 80 3.15 15.02 -4.06
N PHE A 81 1.90 14.62 -3.83
CA PHE A 81 1.14 13.79 -4.76
C PHE A 81 0.89 14.56 -6.06
N MET A 82 0.39 15.80 -5.96
CA MET A 82 0.15 16.65 -7.14
C MET A 82 1.43 16.99 -7.89
N ARG A 83 2.54 17.22 -7.17
CA ARG A 83 3.88 17.40 -7.76
C ARG A 83 4.33 16.16 -8.53
N ASN A 84 4.15 14.97 -7.96
CA ASN A 84 4.54 13.71 -8.59
C ASN A 84 3.62 13.37 -9.77
N ILE A 85 2.31 13.66 -9.68
CA ILE A 85 1.36 13.59 -10.81
C ILE A 85 1.82 14.48 -11.97
N THR A 86 2.07 15.75 -11.66
CA THR A 86 2.48 16.78 -12.63
C THR A 86 3.77 16.38 -13.37
N LYS A 87 4.77 15.88 -12.62
CA LYS A 87 6.04 15.39 -13.18
C LYS A 87 5.84 14.20 -14.12
N THR A 88 5.08 13.20 -13.70
CA THR A 88 4.91 11.95 -14.46
C THR A 88 4.12 12.17 -15.76
N ILE A 89 3.03 12.94 -15.73
CA ILE A 89 2.25 13.26 -16.94
C ILE A 89 3.10 14.07 -17.93
N ARG A 90 3.85 15.08 -17.49
CA ARG A 90 4.76 15.84 -18.36
C ARG A 90 5.84 14.95 -18.96
N TYR A 91 6.49 14.13 -18.14
CA TYR A 91 7.50 13.19 -18.61
C TYR A 91 6.93 12.25 -19.68
N ALA A 92 5.72 11.71 -19.48
CA ALA A 92 5.03 10.89 -20.46
C ALA A 92 4.77 11.63 -21.78
N PHE A 93 4.28 12.87 -21.70
CA PHE A 93 3.96 13.70 -22.86
C PHE A 93 5.22 14.10 -23.67
N ASP A 94 6.34 14.34 -23.00
CA ASP A 94 7.62 14.66 -23.62
C ASP A 94 8.35 13.41 -24.17
N ASN A 95 7.94 12.19 -23.78
CA ASN A 95 8.62 10.93 -24.08
C ASN A 95 7.67 9.85 -24.63
N LEU A 96 6.68 10.25 -25.44
CA LEU A 96 5.68 9.35 -26.05
C LEU A 96 6.30 8.15 -26.78
N ASP A 97 7.47 8.35 -27.40
CA ASP A 97 8.25 7.34 -28.11
C ASP A 97 8.74 6.18 -27.22
N LYS A 98 8.81 6.38 -25.91
CA LYS A 98 9.28 5.39 -24.92
C LYS A 98 8.15 4.58 -24.30
N ILE A 99 6.93 5.10 -24.31
CA ILE A 99 5.76 4.53 -23.61
C ILE A 99 5.48 3.10 -24.09
N GLU A 100 5.39 2.87 -25.40
CA GLU A 100 5.08 1.55 -25.96
C GLU A 100 6.14 0.50 -25.58
N LYS A 101 7.43 0.87 -25.70
CA LYS A 101 8.55 -0.01 -25.34
C LYS A 101 8.53 -0.38 -23.86
N LEU A 102 8.26 0.58 -22.99
CA LEU A 102 8.17 0.36 -21.54
C LEU A 102 6.96 -0.49 -21.16
N ASN A 103 5.79 -0.22 -21.74
CA ASN A 103 4.58 -1.01 -21.52
C ASN A 103 4.79 -2.48 -21.91
N ASN A 104 5.39 -2.73 -23.09
CA ASN A 104 5.75 -4.08 -23.52
C ASN A 104 6.78 -4.75 -22.60
N TYR A 105 7.76 -4.00 -22.06
CA TYR A 105 8.73 -4.51 -21.08
C TYR A 105 8.05 -4.96 -19.77
N LEU A 106 7.21 -4.11 -19.17
CA LEU A 106 6.50 -4.45 -17.94
C LEU A 106 5.51 -5.59 -18.14
N LYS A 107 4.73 -5.60 -19.24
CA LYS A 107 3.84 -6.72 -19.61
C LYS A 107 4.59 -8.04 -19.70
N ASN A 108 5.78 -8.06 -20.31
CA ASN A 108 6.61 -9.27 -20.38
C ASN A 108 7.06 -9.76 -18.99
N ILE A 109 7.37 -8.86 -18.06
CA ILE A 109 7.75 -9.24 -16.69
C ILE A 109 6.55 -9.73 -15.89
N ILE A 110 5.42 -9.01 -15.92
CA ILE A 110 4.16 -9.41 -15.25
C ILE A 110 3.73 -10.81 -15.73
N ASN A 111 3.87 -11.09 -17.02
CA ASN A 111 3.55 -12.40 -17.60
C ASN A 111 4.46 -13.55 -17.13
N THR A 112 5.62 -13.29 -16.53
CA THR A 112 6.43 -14.35 -15.87
C THR A 112 5.79 -14.86 -14.57
N LYS A 113 4.89 -14.06 -13.96
CA LYS A 113 4.19 -14.35 -12.71
C LYS A 113 5.12 -14.61 -11.52
N ASP A 114 6.36 -14.15 -11.55
CA ASP A 114 7.33 -14.42 -10.49
C ASP A 114 6.95 -13.72 -9.17
N PHE A 115 6.37 -12.52 -9.22
CA PHE A 115 5.80 -11.83 -8.05
C PHE A 115 4.76 -12.66 -7.28
N LEU A 116 3.97 -13.53 -7.95
CA LEU A 116 3.05 -14.45 -7.26
C LEU A 116 3.80 -15.38 -6.29
N LYS A 117 5.00 -15.82 -6.67
CA LYS A 117 5.83 -16.76 -5.88
C LYS A 117 6.52 -16.05 -4.72
N ILE A 118 6.74 -14.74 -4.83
CA ILE A 118 7.33 -13.93 -3.76
C ILE A 118 6.26 -13.64 -2.71
N ALA A 119 5.12 -13.05 -3.11
CA ALA A 119 4.02 -12.74 -2.18
C ALA A 119 3.51 -13.96 -1.41
N LYS A 120 3.39 -15.12 -2.08
CA LYS A 120 2.97 -16.39 -1.46
C LYS A 120 3.96 -17.01 -0.45
N GLN A 121 5.14 -16.42 -0.23
CA GLN A 121 6.03 -16.82 0.86
C GLN A 121 5.59 -16.27 2.22
N PHE A 122 4.81 -15.19 2.25
CA PHE A 122 4.50 -14.43 3.46
C PHE A 122 2.99 -14.33 3.76
N VAL A 123 2.17 -15.16 3.12
CA VAL A 123 0.71 -15.27 3.40
C VAL A 123 0.27 -16.71 3.64
N PRO A 124 -0.89 -16.94 4.31
CA PRO A 124 -1.46 -18.28 4.45
C PRO A 124 -1.66 -18.99 3.11
N LYS A 125 -1.37 -20.29 3.08
CA LYS A 125 -1.33 -21.12 1.85
C LYS A 125 -2.73 -21.39 1.28
N GLU A 126 -3.73 -21.24 2.13
CA GLU A 126 -5.15 -21.42 1.89
C GLU A 126 -5.75 -20.23 1.11
N ILE A 127 -5.06 -19.09 1.03
CA ILE A 127 -5.52 -17.94 0.26
C ILE A 127 -5.31 -18.20 -1.24
N GLU A 128 -6.40 -18.55 -1.90
CA GLU A 128 -6.48 -18.58 -3.35
C GLU A 128 -6.85 -17.19 -3.90
N ILE A 129 -6.31 -16.89 -5.08
CA ILE A 129 -6.69 -15.69 -5.83
C ILE A 129 -6.96 -16.13 -7.26
N ASP A 130 -8.24 -16.12 -7.63
CA ASP A 130 -8.70 -16.63 -8.93
C ASP A 130 -8.25 -15.71 -10.06
N LYS A 131 -8.26 -14.40 -9.79
CA LYS A 131 -8.09 -13.35 -10.78
C LYS A 131 -7.37 -12.17 -10.15
N ILE A 132 -6.38 -11.64 -10.87
CA ILE A 132 -5.71 -10.37 -10.58
C ILE A 132 -5.81 -9.51 -11.84
N ARG A 133 -6.31 -8.29 -11.70
CA ARG A 133 -6.32 -7.28 -12.76
C ARG A 133 -5.26 -6.22 -12.48
N ILE A 134 -4.22 -6.15 -13.31
CA ILE A 134 -3.19 -5.12 -13.23
C ILE A 134 -3.54 -4.04 -14.25
N ASN A 135 -3.97 -2.89 -13.74
CA ASN A 135 -4.36 -1.72 -14.53
C ASN A 135 -3.14 -0.82 -14.72
N MET A 136 -2.58 -0.83 -15.93
CA MET A 136 -1.47 0.05 -16.29
C MET A 136 -2.01 1.44 -16.64
N VAL A 137 -1.46 2.46 -15.99
CA VAL A 137 -1.84 3.87 -16.12
C VAL A 137 -0.60 4.77 -16.12
N ILE A 138 -0.77 6.03 -16.53
CA ILE A 138 0.21 7.10 -16.31
C ILE A 138 -0.47 8.09 -15.37
N PHE A 139 0.02 8.22 -14.14
CA PHE A 139 -0.50 9.17 -13.17
C PHE A 139 0.61 9.75 -12.31
N MET A 140 1.13 9.00 -11.31
CA MET A 140 2.25 9.37 -10.44
C MET A 140 3.06 8.11 -10.14
N PRO A 141 4.34 8.19 -9.72
CA PRO A 141 5.17 7.01 -9.49
C PRO A 141 4.72 6.27 -8.21
N ASN A 142 3.69 5.44 -8.36
CA ASN A 142 3.06 4.69 -7.28
C ASN A 142 2.39 3.42 -7.83
N ALA A 143 2.25 2.41 -6.97
CA ALA A 143 1.42 1.24 -7.21
C ALA A 143 0.56 1.00 -5.96
N PHE A 144 -0.62 0.42 -6.12
CA PHE A 144 -1.44 0.01 -4.98
C PHE A 144 -2.35 -1.17 -5.34
N GLY A 145 -2.41 -2.17 -4.45
CA GLY A 145 -3.33 -3.30 -4.52
C GLY A 145 -4.63 -3.07 -3.72
N ILE A 146 -5.80 -3.29 -4.33
CA ILE A 146 -7.09 -3.21 -3.64
C ILE A 146 -8.13 -4.16 -4.26
N ASN A 147 -8.77 -4.97 -3.42
CA ASN A 147 -9.63 -6.10 -3.84
C ASN A 147 -8.89 -7.05 -4.80
N ASP A 148 -9.36 -7.17 -6.05
CA ASP A 148 -8.78 -8.02 -7.09
C ASP A 148 -8.08 -7.17 -8.20
N ASP A 149 -7.97 -5.86 -7.97
CA ASP A 149 -7.29 -4.89 -8.84
C ASP A 149 -5.97 -4.42 -8.22
N MET A 150 -4.98 -4.19 -9.09
CA MET A 150 -3.76 -3.47 -8.78
C MET A 150 -3.67 -2.30 -9.76
N ILE A 151 -3.42 -1.10 -9.28
CA ILE A 151 -3.13 0.07 -10.11
C ILE A 151 -1.61 0.22 -10.14
N VAL A 152 -1.01 0.34 -11.33
CA VAL A 152 0.45 0.45 -11.50
C VAL A 152 0.75 1.58 -12.48
N ASP A 153 1.53 2.55 -12.01
CA ASP A 153 2.07 3.58 -12.89
C ASP A 153 3.15 3.00 -13.81
N LEU A 154 3.07 3.37 -15.08
CA LEU A 154 4.01 2.91 -16.11
C LEU A 154 5.45 3.33 -15.81
N PHE A 155 5.66 4.53 -15.28
CA PHE A 155 6.99 5.13 -15.10
C PHE A 155 7.62 4.83 -13.74
N LEU A 156 6.83 4.49 -12.71
CA LEU A 156 7.32 3.93 -11.44
C LEU A 156 8.38 2.85 -11.64
N LEU A 157 8.15 1.97 -12.62
CA LEU A 157 8.97 0.81 -12.91
C LEU A 157 9.86 1.02 -14.15
N GLY A 158 9.95 2.26 -14.65
CA GLY A 158 10.50 2.62 -15.96
C GLY A 158 11.95 2.23 -16.20
N ASN A 159 12.78 2.31 -15.15
CA ASN A 159 14.21 2.02 -15.17
C ASN A 159 14.58 0.83 -14.28
N ALA A 160 13.58 0.14 -13.71
CA ALA A 160 13.78 -0.92 -12.73
C ALA A 160 14.22 -2.24 -13.39
N ASN A 161 15.01 -3.02 -12.66
CA ASN A 161 15.34 -4.39 -13.08
C ASN A 161 14.18 -5.35 -12.76
N LYS A 162 14.25 -6.59 -13.27
CA LYS A 162 13.18 -7.58 -13.11
C LYS A 162 12.87 -7.89 -11.63
N ASP A 163 13.88 -7.93 -10.77
CA ASP A 163 13.73 -8.35 -9.37
C ASP A 163 13.10 -7.23 -8.52
N TYR A 164 13.44 -5.98 -8.81
CA TYR A 164 12.77 -4.80 -8.26
C TYR A 164 11.28 -4.77 -8.67
N ILE A 165 11.00 -4.99 -9.96
CA ILE A 165 9.62 -5.02 -10.49
C ILE A 165 8.79 -6.11 -9.82
N ASN A 166 9.32 -7.34 -9.72
CA ASN A 166 8.61 -8.41 -9.04
C ASN A 166 8.51 -8.20 -7.52
N GLY A 167 9.45 -7.47 -6.91
CA GLY A 167 9.40 -7.06 -5.51
C GLY A 167 8.22 -6.14 -5.21
N ILE A 168 8.10 -5.02 -5.95
CA ILE A 168 6.97 -4.08 -5.81
C ILE A 168 5.63 -4.76 -6.11
N LEU A 169 5.52 -5.50 -7.20
CA LEU A 169 4.29 -6.23 -7.54
C LEU A 169 3.93 -7.32 -6.50
N ALA A 170 4.92 -7.87 -5.78
CA ALA A 170 4.69 -8.83 -4.70
C ALA A 170 4.26 -8.16 -3.40
N HIS A 171 4.82 -6.99 -3.08
CA HIS A 171 4.38 -6.14 -1.97
C HIS A 171 2.90 -5.76 -2.14
N GLU A 172 2.50 -5.25 -3.32
CA GLU A 172 1.09 -4.91 -3.58
C GLU A 172 0.16 -6.13 -3.56
N LEU A 173 0.63 -7.27 -4.08
CA LEU A 173 -0.13 -8.50 -4.02
C LEU A 173 -0.25 -9.03 -2.58
N HIS A 174 0.72 -8.79 -1.70
CA HIS A 174 0.62 -9.13 -0.29
C HIS A 174 -0.56 -8.38 0.35
N HIS A 175 -0.71 -7.07 0.12
CA HIS A 175 -1.85 -6.29 0.63
C HIS A 175 -3.20 -6.85 0.13
N MET A 176 -3.29 -7.20 -1.15
CA MET A 176 -4.49 -7.84 -1.73
C MET A 176 -4.81 -9.18 -1.05
N LEU A 177 -3.80 -10.04 -0.83
CA LEU A 177 -3.99 -11.36 -0.20
C LEU A 177 -4.31 -11.23 1.29
N ARG A 178 -3.59 -10.36 2.02
CA ARG A 178 -3.84 -10.01 3.42
C ARG A 178 -5.30 -9.59 3.64
N SER A 179 -5.87 -8.78 2.74
CA SER A 179 -7.26 -8.31 2.86
C SER A 179 -8.29 -9.45 2.93
N LYS A 180 -7.99 -10.65 2.40
CA LYS A 180 -8.89 -11.81 2.43
C LYS A 180 -8.92 -12.53 3.80
N VAL A 181 -7.97 -12.23 4.70
CA VAL A 181 -7.84 -12.84 6.03
C VAL A 181 -7.73 -11.81 7.17
N ALA A 182 -7.87 -10.52 6.85
CA ALA A 182 -7.80 -9.45 7.82
C ALA A 182 -8.95 -9.55 8.84
N ILE A 183 -8.59 -9.53 10.12
CA ILE A 183 -9.56 -9.50 11.22
C ILE A 183 -10.06 -8.06 11.37
N GLU A 184 -11.38 -7.90 11.44
CA GLU A 184 -11.99 -6.61 11.76
C GLU A 184 -11.96 -6.37 13.27
N PHE A 185 -11.48 -5.19 13.68
CA PHE A 185 -11.46 -4.76 15.07
C PHE A 185 -12.49 -3.65 15.25
N LEU A 186 -13.43 -3.80 16.20
CA LEU A 186 -14.20 -2.64 16.66
C LEU A 186 -13.35 -1.86 17.65
N VAL A 187 -12.95 -0.66 17.22
CA VAL A 187 -12.07 0.26 17.93
C VAL A 187 -12.88 1.50 18.29
N GLU A 188 -12.84 1.92 19.55
CA GLU A 188 -13.42 3.20 19.95
C GLU A 188 -12.66 4.34 19.26
N GLU A 189 -13.37 5.39 18.82
CA GLU A 189 -12.82 6.52 18.05
C GLU A 189 -11.53 7.11 18.67
N LYS A 190 -11.47 7.22 19.99
CA LYS A 190 -10.28 7.68 20.75
C LYS A 190 -9.02 6.81 20.59
N TYR A 191 -9.14 5.60 20.06
CA TYR A 191 -8.05 4.64 19.80
C TYR A 191 -7.83 4.38 18.30
N SER A 192 -8.46 5.13 17.40
CA SER A 192 -8.29 5.03 15.94
C SER A 192 -6.81 5.05 15.53
N ASP A 193 -6.03 6.00 16.04
CA ASP A 193 -4.61 6.15 15.73
C ASP A 193 -3.77 4.94 16.17
N ILE A 194 -4.12 4.33 17.30
CA ILE A 194 -3.48 3.11 17.79
C ILE A 194 -3.76 1.96 16.82
N ALA A 195 -5.02 1.81 16.38
CA ALA A 195 -5.38 0.77 15.42
C ALA A 195 -4.72 0.99 14.05
N GLN A 196 -4.65 2.24 13.58
CA GLN A 196 -4.00 2.61 12.33
C GLN A 196 -2.48 2.39 12.39
N ALA A 197 -1.85 2.71 13.51
CA ALA A 197 -0.43 2.43 13.76
C ALA A 197 -0.12 0.92 13.75
N LEU A 198 -0.91 0.13 14.49
CA LEU A 198 -0.78 -1.33 14.52
C LEU A 198 -0.99 -1.92 13.10
N TYR A 199 -2.02 -1.44 12.38
CA TYR A 199 -2.31 -1.83 11.00
C TYR A 199 -1.11 -1.59 10.08
N TRP A 200 -0.51 -0.39 10.10
CA TRP A 200 0.60 -0.07 9.20
C TRP A 200 1.83 -0.94 9.50
N LEU A 201 2.18 -1.12 10.78
CA LEU A 201 3.35 -1.92 11.15
C LEU A 201 3.24 -3.39 10.72
N GLU A 202 2.04 -3.98 10.79
CA GLU A 202 1.80 -5.35 10.32
C GLU A 202 1.66 -5.44 8.79
N SER A 203 0.79 -4.62 8.19
CA SER A 203 0.50 -4.68 6.76
C SER A 203 1.75 -4.40 5.91
N GLU A 204 2.44 -3.29 6.19
CA GLU A 204 3.63 -2.87 5.46
C GLU A 204 4.85 -3.70 5.85
N GLY A 205 4.99 -4.02 7.13
CA GLY A 205 6.14 -4.77 7.63
C GLY A 205 6.27 -6.17 7.03
N ILE A 206 5.15 -6.89 6.89
CA ILE A 206 5.15 -8.21 6.24
C ILE A 206 5.26 -8.06 4.71
N ALA A 207 4.60 -7.07 4.11
CA ALA A 207 4.72 -6.80 2.66
C ALA A 207 6.17 -6.49 2.25
N ASP A 208 6.91 -5.74 3.07
CA ASP A 208 8.31 -5.39 2.86
C ASP A 208 9.28 -6.57 2.91
N LEU A 209 8.91 -7.72 3.47
CA LEU A 209 9.70 -8.94 3.32
C LEU A 209 9.75 -9.45 1.87
N CYS A 210 8.84 -8.99 0.99
CA CYS A 210 8.92 -9.29 -0.43
C CYS A 210 10.16 -8.65 -1.09
N ASN A 211 10.42 -7.35 -0.83
CA ASN A 211 11.64 -6.65 -1.25
C ASN A 211 11.76 -5.24 -0.61
N PHE A 212 12.14 -5.14 0.67
CA PHE A 212 12.31 -3.86 1.37
C PHE A 212 13.27 -2.90 0.66
N GLU A 213 14.32 -3.41 -0.01
CA GLU A 213 15.24 -2.55 -0.76
C GLU A 213 14.55 -1.88 -1.96
N ALA A 214 13.56 -2.53 -2.58
CA ALA A 214 12.75 -1.90 -3.62
C ALA A 214 11.81 -0.84 -3.02
N THR A 215 11.10 -1.14 -1.93
CA THR A 215 10.26 -0.15 -1.22
C THR A 215 11.07 1.08 -0.80
N LYS A 216 12.22 0.86 -0.15
CA LYS A 216 13.12 1.91 0.33
C LYS A 216 13.54 2.86 -0.79
N ASN A 217 14.03 2.30 -1.90
CA ASN A 217 14.48 3.10 -3.03
C ASN A 217 13.33 3.87 -3.70
N LEU A 218 12.13 3.27 -3.81
CA LEU A 218 10.93 3.95 -4.30
C LEU A 218 10.58 5.17 -3.46
N TYR A 219 10.48 4.99 -2.14
CA TYR A 219 10.08 6.06 -1.21
C TYR A 219 11.09 7.21 -1.18
N GLU A 220 12.39 6.90 -1.22
CA GLU A 220 13.46 7.91 -1.25
C GLU A 220 13.65 8.59 -2.63
N GLU A 221 13.41 7.89 -3.75
CA GLU A 221 13.52 8.48 -5.10
C GLU A 221 12.39 9.48 -5.38
N TYR A 222 11.16 9.16 -4.98
CA TYR A 222 9.98 9.98 -5.24
C TYR A 222 9.64 10.98 -4.11
N GLY A 223 10.47 10.99 -3.05
CA GLY A 223 10.46 11.98 -1.98
C GLY A 223 9.39 11.76 -0.90
N TYR A 224 8.85 10.55 -0.80
CA TYR A 224 7.99 10.12 0.31
C TYR A 224 8.80 9.91 1.61
N ALA A 225 10.10 9.64 1.48
CA ALA A 225 11.10 9.73 2.53
C ALA A 225 12.32 10.56 2.07
N GLU A 226 13.03 11.16 3.01
CA GLU A 226 14.35 11.75 2.79
C GLU A 226 15.38 10.66 2.46
N LYS A 227 16.32 10.96 1.56
CA LYS A 227 17.34 10.01 1.12
C LYS A 227 18.24 9.53 2.28
N GLY A 228 18.38 8.20 2.41
CA GLY A 228 19.07 7.50 3.48
C GLY A 228 18.28 7.44 4.80
N LYS A 229 17.08 8.00 4.88
CA LYS A 229 16.36 8.14 6.16
C LYS A 229 15.75 6.82 6.62
N MET A 230 15.26 5.99 5.71
CA MET A 230 14.70 4.68 6.07
C MET A 230 15.79 3.73 6.61
N GLU A 231 16.98 3.78 6.01
CA GLU A 231 18.17 3.07 6.51
C GLU A 231 18.68 3.64 7.84
N TYR A 232 18.62 4.97 8.02
CA TYR A 232 18.91 5.59 9.32
C TYR A 232 17.93 5.11 10.42
N ILE A 233 16.64 4.96 10.11
CA ILE A 233 15.65 4.45 11.07
C ILE A 233 15.99 3.01 11.49
N LEU A 234 16.32 2.12 10.53
CA LEU A 234 16.74 0.74 10.83
C LEU A 234 18.01 0.69 11.70
N ASN A 235 19.01 1.52 11.40
CA ASN A 235 20.25 1.57 12.16
C ASN A 235 20.08 2.14 13.58
N ASN A 236 18.99 2.86 13.86
CA ASN A 236 18.67 3.45 15.17
C ASN A 236 17.36 2.89 15.75
N ILE A 237 16.96 1.68 15.33
CA ILE A 237 15.62 1.13 15.56
C ILE A 237 15.18 1.16 17.02
N ASN A 238 16.07 0.88 17.97
CA ASN A 238 15.77 0.90 19.41
C ASN A 238 15.28 2.28 19.92
N GLU A 239 15.74 3.38 19.32
CA GLU A 239 15.24 4.72 19.63
C GLU A 239 13.80 4.90 19.11
N TYR A 240 13.55 4.50 17.87
CA TYR A 240 12.24 4.60 17.21
C TYR A 240 11.20 3.70 17.90
N LEU A 241 11.57 2.48 18.28
CA LEU A 241 10.73 1.55 19.04
C LEU A 241 10.40 2.08 20.44
N LYS A 242 11.38 2.68 21.13
CA LYS A 242 11.13 3.33 22.43
C LYS A 242 10.22 4.56 22.29
N LYS A 243 10.40 5.37 21.24
CA LYS A 243 9.53 6.52 20.95
C LYS A 243 8.11 6.07 20.60
N PHE A 244 7.96 5.03 19.79
CA PHE A 244 6.69 4.39 19.48
C PHE A 244 5.95 3.94 20.74
N ASN A 245 6.61 3.18 21.64
CA ASN A 245 6.03 2.75 22.91
C ASN A 245 5.51 3.93 23.75
N ASN A 246 6.33 4.96 23.91
CA ASN A 246 5.96 6.14 24.71
C ASN A 246 4.74 6.88 24.14
N LEU A 247 4.61 6.97 22.81
CA LEU A 247 3.46 7.58 22.14
C LEU A 247 2.21 6.71 22.29
N MET A 248 2.33 5.39 22.08
CA MET A 248 1.25 4.41 22.28
C MET A 248 0.69 4.46 23.72
N PHE A 249 1.57 4.50 24.72
CA PHE A 249 1.21 4.61 26.14
C PHE A 249 0.58 5.97 26.49
N SER A 250 1.07 7.06 25.90
CA SER A 250 0.49 8.40 26.14
C SER A 250 -0.92 8.51 25.55
N LYS A 251 -1.13 7.93 24.36
CA LYS A 251 -2.41 7.89 23.65
C LYS A 251 -3.43 6.98 24.33
N SER A 252 -3.05 5.78 24.78
CA SER A 252 -3.96 4.86 25.48
C SER A 252 -4.51 5.42 26.79
N MET A 253 -3.69 6.22 27.49
CA MET A 253 -4.06 6.95 28.71
C MET A 253 -4.84 8.25 28.44
N ASN A 254 -5.17 8.55 27.18
CA ASN A 254 -5.87 9.76 26.74
C ASN A 254 -5.16 11.06 27.19
N ASN A 255 -3.81 11.03 27.22
CA ASN A 255 -2.95 12.13 27.69
C ASN A 255 -2.17 12.83 26.57
N SER A 256 -2.14 12.29 25.35
CA SER A 256 -1.54 12.94 24.18
C SER A 256 -2.57 13.75 23.39
N LYS A 257 -2.10 14.65 22.53
CA LYS A 257 -2.89 15.07 21.36
C LYS A 257 -2.98 13.91 20.37
N ASP A 258 -3.97 13.96 19.49
CA ASP A 258 -4.28 12.81 18.62
C ASP A 258 -3.21 12.59 17.54
N GLU A 259 -2.70 13.68 16.94
CA GLU A 259 -1.84 13.66 15.75
C GLU A 259 -0.44 13.05 15.97
N GLU A 260 0.13 13.13 17.19
CA GLU A 260 1.56 12.86 17.44
C GLU A 260 2.04 11.43 17.09
N LEU A 261 1.17 10.42 17.20
CA LEU A 261 1.50 9.02 16.89
C LEU A 261 1.53 8.77 15.37
N ILE A 262 0.53 9.29 14.67
CA ILE A 262 0.39 9.14 13.21
C ILE A 262 1.44 9.99 12.49
N ASP A 263 1.70 11.21 12.96
CA ASP A 263 2.77 12.06 12.44
C ASP A 263 4.14 11.40 12.59
N PHE A 264 4.40 10.77 13.75
CA PHE A 264 5.67 10.07 13.98
C PHE A 264 5.89 8.91 13.01
N LEU A 265 4.85 8.09 12.76
CA LEU A 265 4.95 6.96 11.84
C LEU A 265 4.95 7.40 10.36
N SER A 266 4.19 8.43 10.02
CA SER A 266 4.08 8.97 8.66
C SER A 266 5.31 9.76 8.25
N SER A 267 6.00 10.40 9.20
CA SER A 267 7.23 11.15 8.96
C SER A 267 8.31 10.24 8.36
N ASN A 268 8.72 10.55 7.13
CA ASN A 268 9.66 9.72 6.35
C ASN A 268 9.21 8.27 6.20
N SER A 269 7.89 8.03 6.25
CA SER A 269 7.24 6.72 6.18
C SER A 269 7.86 5.69 7.13
N ALA A 270 8.18 6.12 8.36
CA ALA A 270 8.84 5.32 9.38
C ALA A 270 8.12 4.02 9.73
N PHE A 271 6.81 3.90 9.46
CA PHE A 271 6.09 2.63 9.56
C PHE A 271 6.71 1.49 8.73
N HIS A 272 7.28 1.76 7.55
CA HIS A 272 7.97 0.75 6.72
C HIS A 272 9.19 0.15 7.43
N PRO A 273 10.28 0.89 7.73
CA PRO A 273 11.47 0.32 8.38
C PRO A 273 11.16 -0.25 9.76
N ILE A 274 10.23 0.35 10.52
CA ILE A 274 9.83 -0.17 11.83
C ILE A 274 9.09 -1.52 11.68
N GLY A 275 8.08 -1.58 10.81
CA GLY A 275 7.31 -2.80 10.54
C GLY A 275 8.18 -3.91 9.93
N TYR A 276 9.02 -3.57 8.94
CA TYR A 276 9.96 -4.51 8.31
C TYR A 276 10.92 -5.10 9.33
N TYR A 277 11.47 -4.29 10.25
CA TYR A 277 12.31 -4.80 11.33
C TYR A 277 11.56 -5.81 12.20
N MET A 278 10.33 -5.50 12.60
CA MET A 278 9.50 -6.41 13.41
C MET A 278 9.20 -7.73 12.68
N ALA A 279 8.76 -7.65 11.42
CA ALA A 279 8.43 -8.81 10.61
C ALA A 279 9.67 -9.68 10.34
N ASN A 280 10.82 -9.06 10.05
CA ASN A 280 12.08 -9.76 9.86
C ASN A 280 12.58 -10.41 11.17
N LYS A 281 12.44 -9.76 12.33
CA LYS A 281 12.78 -10.35 13.64
C LYS A 281 11.92 -11.60 13.91
N ILE A 282 10.60 -11.53 13.70
CA ILE A 282 9.71 -12.71 13.82
C ILE A 282 10.16 -13.81 12.86
N ASN A 283 10.42 -13.48 11.59
CA ASN A 283 10.84 -14.45 10.57
C ASN A 283 12.17 -15.14 10.92
N GLN A 284 13.13 -14.40 11.48
CA GLN A 284 14.46 -14.92 11.83
C GLN A 284 14.46 -15.79 13.10
N ILE A 285 13.67 -15.42 14.11
CA ILE A 285 13.69 -16.08 15.44
C ILE A 285 12.63 -17.17 15.57
N LEU A 286 11.42 -16.92 15.07
CA LEU A 286 10.25 -17.81 15.19
C LEU A 286 9.91 -18.55 13.89
N GLY A 287 10.44 -18.09 12.76
CA GLY A 287 10.26 -18.71 11.44
C GLY A 287 9.03 -18.21 10.68
N THR A 288 9.07 -18.40 9.35
CA THR A 288 8.07 -17.88 8.40
C THR A 288 6.65 -18.41 8.67
N GLU A 289 6.50 -19.66 9.11
CA GLU A 289 5.17 -20.23 9.43
C GLU A 289 4.51 -19.59 10.65
N ILE A 290 5.28 -18.95 11.56
CA ILE A 290 4.73 -18.17 12.68
C ILE A 290 4.36 -16.77 12.21
N LEU A 291 5.23 -16.12 11.43
CA LEU A 291 4.95 -14.84 10.78
C LEU A 291 3.67 -14.88 9.95
N ILE A 292 3.48 -15.91 9.12
CA ILE A 292 2.28 -16.10 8.28
C ILE A 292 0.99 -16.06 9.09
N GLN A 293 0.99 -16.55 10.32
CA GLN A 293 -0.20 -16.53 11.18
C GLN A 293 -0.50 -15.15 11.80
N CYS A 294 0.35 -14.15 11.56
CA CYS A 294 0.16 -12.77 11.98
C CYS A 294 -0.51 -11.92 10.89
N VAL A 295 -0.51 -12.40 9.64
CA VAL A 295 -1.07 -11.70 8.47
C VAL A 295 -2.55 -11.38 8.72
N GLY A 296 -2.90 -10.10 8.62
CA GLY A 296 -4.25 -9.62 8.87
C GLY A 296 -4.62 -9.52 10.37
N ASN A 297 -3.68 -9.76 11.30
CA ASN A 297 -3.89 -9.64 12.73
C ASN A 297 -2.77 -8.81 13.39
N PRO A 298 -2.90 -7.47 13.38
CA PRO A 298 -1.91 -6.55 13.97
C PRO A 298 -1.61 -6.81 15.45
N VAL A 299 -2.60 -7.19 16.27
CA VAL A 299 -2.40 -7.49 17.69
C VAL A 299 -1.52 -8.75 17.86
N LYS A 300 -1.76 -9.79 17.04
CA LYS A 300 -0.92 -10.98 17.02
C LYS A 300 0.48 -10.70 16.48
N PHE A 301 0.63 -9.91 15.42
CA PHE A 301 1.93 -9.50 14.89
C PHE A 301 2.80 -8.88 15.99
N ILE A 302 2.24 -7.91 16.70
CA ILE A 302 2.95 -7.12 17.70
C ILE A 302 3.26 -7.90 19.00
N THR A 303 2.38 -8.83 19.42
CA THR A 303 2.68 -9.75 20.53
C THR A 303 3.69 -10.83 20.13
N THR A 304 3.65 -11.30 18.89
CA THR A 304 4.63 -12.26 18.34
C THR A 304 6.01 -11.63 18.18
N TYR A 305 6.09 -10.33 17.83
CA TYR A 305 7.34 -9.58 17.84
C TYR A 305 7.99 -9.53 19.23
N GLN A 306 7.22 -9.29 20.30
CA GLN A 306 7.76 -9.27 21.67
C GLN A 306 8.35 -10.62 22.06
N GLN A 307 7.70 -11.73 21.71
CA GLN A 307 8.22 -13.08 21.93
C GLN A 307 9.53 -13.33 21.15
N ALA A 308 9.63 -12.82 19.92
CA ALA A 308 10.84 -12.91 19.12
C ALA A 308 11.99 -12.06 19.72
N ALA A 309 11.70 -10.86 20.22
CA ALA A 309 12.69 -10.00 20.90
C ALA A 309 13.20 -10.63 22.20
N GLU A 310 12.30 -11.20 23.02
CA GLU A 310 12.66 -11.90 24.27
C GLU A 310 13.60 -13.09 24.01
N LEU A 311 13.30 -13.92 23.01
CA LEU A 311 14.09 -15.09 22.67
C LEU A 311 15.45 -14.74 22.03
N ASP A 312 15.56 -13.60 21.36
CA ASP A 312 16.83 -13.06 20.83
C ASP A 312 17.68 -12.39 21.93
N GLY A 313 17.14 -12.22 23.15
CA GLY A 313 17.77 -11.48 24.23
C GLY A 313 17.86 -9.96 23.95
N ASP A 314 17.02 -9.45 23.05
CA ASP A 314 17.00 -8.06 22.64
C ASP A 314 16.13 -7.24 23.61
N ASN A 315 16.68 -6.13 24.11
CA ASN A 315 15.96 -5.23 25.00
C ASN A 315 15.05 -4.23 24.25
N SER A 316 14.87 -4.40 22.93
CA SER A 316 14.05 -3.59 22.04
C SER A 316 12.52 -3.82 22.20
N PHE A 317 12.07 -4.13 23.41
CA PHE A 317 10.66 -4.30 23.76
C PHE A 317 9.88 -3.00 23.52
N ILE A 318 8.77 -3.14 22.82
CA ILE A 318 7.95 -2.01 22.33
C ILE A 318 6.75 -1.70 23.20
N LEU A 319 6.44 -2.51 24.20
CA LEU A 319 5.14 -2.49 24.87
C LEU A 319 5.22 -2.94 26.32
N ASP A 320 4.35 -2.33 27.12
CA ASP A 320 3.81 -2.94 28.32
C ASP A 320 2.62 -3.83 27.90
N ILE A 321 2.64 -5.12 28.25
CA ILE A 321 1.59 -6.08 27.84
C ILE A 321 0.24 -5.72 28.44
N GLU A 322 0.23 -5.14 29.67
CA GLU A 322 -0.99 -4.62 30.28
C GLU A 322 -1.67 -3.55 29.39
N LEU A 323 -0.92 -2.86 28.53
CA LEU A 323 -1.49 -1.86 27.62
C LEU A 323 -2.35 -2.49 26.53
N ILE A 324 -1.89 -3.58 25.89
CA ILE A 324 -2.68 -4.28 24.85
C ILE A 324 -3.89 -4.95 25.46
N GLU A 325 -3.74 -5.56 26.64
CA GLU A 325 -4.84 -6.27 27.30
C GLU A 325 -5.91 -5.31 27.85
N ASN A 326 -5.54 -4.08 28.26
CA ASN A 326 -6.48 -3.05 28.68
C ASN A 326 -7.07 -2.22 27.53
N LEU A 327 -6.38 -2.11 26.39
CA LEU A 327 -6.98 -1.57 25.16
C LEU A 327 -8.17 -2.45 24.79
N SER A 328 -9.38 -1.89 24.89
CA SER A 328 -10.64 -2.61 24.81
C SER A 328 -11.02 -3.01 23.37
N PHE A 329 -10.08 -3.62 22.64
CA PHE A 329 -10.31 -4.28 21.36
C PHE A 329 -11.36 -5.36 21.55
N LYS A 330 -12.60 -5.05 21.20
CA LYS A 330 -13.65 -6.05 21.11
C LYS A 330 -13.46 -6.77 19.78
N PHE A 331 -12.72 -7.88 19.84
CA PHE A 331 -12.58 -8.81 18.74
C PHE A 331 -13.98 -9.32 18.36
N TYR A 332 -14.36 -9.12 17.11
CA TYR A 332 -15.46 -9.86 16.49
C TYR A 332 -14.84 -10.77 15.44
N PHE A 333 -14.98 -12.08 15.64
CA PHE A 333 -14.76 -13.02 14.56
C PHE A 333 -15.90 -12.82 13.56
N THR A 334 -15.56 -12.45 12.33
CA THR A 334 -16.51 -12.49 11.22
C THR A 334 -16.68 -13.96 10.82
N ASP A 335 -17.94 -14.45 10.84
CA ASP A 335 -18.27 -15.89 10.77
C ASP A 335 -18.04 -16.56 9.38
N ASP A 336 -17.25 -15.94 8.49
CA ASP A 336 -16.90 -16.48 7.16
C ASP A 336 -15.59 -17.31 7.15
N LEU A 337 -15.21 -17.85 8.32
CA LEU A 337 -14.51 -19.13 8.38
C LEU A 337 -15.55 -20.25 8.36
N ASP A 338 -15.39 -21.21 7.45
CA ASP A 338 -16.33 -22.31 7.13
C ASP A 338 -16.42 -23.41 8.24
N LEU A 339 -16.47 -22.98 9.50
CA LEU A 339 -16.45 -23.81 10.72
C LEU A 339 -17.54 -23.43 11.75
N VAL A 340 -18.43 -22.47 11.45
CA VAL A 340 -19.48 -22.02 12.40
C VAL A 340 -20.87 -22.63 12.08
N PRO A 341 -21.57 -23.29 13.04
CA PRO A 341 -22.82 -23.99 12.76
C PRO A 341 -24.05 -23.13 12.38
N LYS A 342 -24.90 -23.71 11.52
CA LYS A 342 -26.01 -23.12 10.73
C LYS A 342 -27.13 -22.29 11.40
N ASN A 343 -27.07 -21.96 12.70
CA ASN A 343 -28.21 -21.40 13.46
C ASN A 343 -27.98 -19.99 14.06
N PHE A 344 -27.01 -19.20 13.57
CA PHE A 344 -26.85 -17.80 13.97
C PHE A 344 -27.58 -16.80 13.02
N PRO A 345 -28.16 -15.69 13.53
CA PRO A 345 -28.98 -14.78 12.73
C PRO A 345 -28.16 -13.76 11.91
N LYS A 346 -28.71 -13.31 10.77
CA LYS A 346 -28.01 -12.53 9.74
C LYS A 346 -28.06 -11.00 9.87
N GLN A 347 -26.96 -10.36 9.44
CA GLN A 347 -26.80 -9.00 8.86
C GLN A 347 -27.53 -7.79 9.48
N VAL A 348 -26.75 -6.89 10.10
CA VAL A 348 -26.83 -5.40 10.10
C VAL A 348 -25.50 -4.86 10.70
N ILE A 349 -24.82 -3.80 10.25
CA ILE A 349 -25.01 -2.78 9.19
C ILE A 349 -23.70 -2.67 8.35
N LYS A 350 -23.74 -2.22 7.08
CA LYS A 350 -22.54 -1.87 6.30
C LYS A 350 -22.15 -0.39 6.52
N LEU A 351 -20.96 -0.13 7.08
CA LEU A 351 -20.36 1.22 7.15
C LEU A 351 -19.12 1.25 6.26
N ASN A 352 -19.12 2.12 5.26
CA ASN A 352 -17.92 2.41 4.47
C ASN A 352 -17.09 3.43 5.26
N PHE A 353 -15.80 3.17 5.45
CA PHE A 353 -14.85 4.18 5.89
C PHE A 353 -14.06 4.68 4.68
N GLU A 354 -14.17 5.97 4.38
CA GLU A 354 -13.15 6.68 3.59
C GLU A 354 -12.02 7.03 4.56
N ALA A 355 -10.79 6.64 4.24
CA ALA A 355 -9.61 7.06 5.00
C ALA A 355 -9.35 8.54 4.71
N ILE A 356 -9.76 9.42 5.62
CA ILE A 356 -9.49 10.86 5.53
C ILE A 356 -8.02 11.07 5.90
N LEU A 357 -7.20 11.42 4.90
CA LEU A 357 -5.83 11.86 5.12
C LEU A 357 -5.84 13.26 5.76
N PRO A 358 -5.29 13.45 6.98
CA PRO A 358 -5.46 14.71 7.72
C PRO A 358 -4.92 15.96 7.01
N TRP A 359 -3.89 15.82 6.17
CA TRP A 359 -3.25 16.93 5.43
C TRP A 359 -4.06 17.48 4.24
N LEU A 360 -5.31 17.04 4.05
CA LEU A 360 -6.23 17.55 3.01
C LEU A 360 -7.20 18.63 3.54
N LEU A 361 -6.99 19.12 4.77
CA LEU A 361 -7.84 20.10 5.45
C LEU A 361 -7.07 21.34 5.94
N GLU A 362 -6.39 22.05 5.03
CA GLU A 362 -6.02 23.46 5.22
C GLU A 362 -6.56 24.28 4.05
N GLU A 363 -7.36 25.31 4.34
CA GLU A 363 -7.92 26.31 3.39
C GLU A 363 -6.99 27.52 3.20
#